data_AF-A0A0B4ERS4-F1
#
_entry.id   AF-A0A0B4ERS4-F1
#
_cell.length_a   1.000
_cell.length_b   1.000
_cell.length_c   1.000
_cell.angle_alpha   90.00
_cell.angle_beta   90.00
_cell.angle_gamma   90.00
#
_symmetry.space_group_name_H-M   'P 1'
#
loop_
_entity.id
_entity.type
_entity.pdbx_description
1 polymer ?
#
loop_
_entity_poly.entity_id
_entity_poly.type
_entity_poly.pdbx_seq_one_letter_code
_entity_poly.pdbx_strand_id
1 'polypeptide(L)'
;TVLFAPLMGWIVYSFGWQHVFIVMGVIGILFSLVWLKIIHSPRQHPMINEAEFNHIAANGAMVDMDQDKGKGKKTDGPKWDYIRQLLTNRMMLGVYLGQYCINGITYFFLTWFPVYLVQDRGMTILKAGFIAS
;
A
#
# COMPACT_ATOMS: atom_id res chain seq x y z
N THR A 1 -2.74 -10.97 -0.08
CA THR A 1 -1.78 -12.10 -0.14
C THR A 1 -2.48 -13.45 -0.11
N VAL A 2 -3.51 -13.63 0.72
CA VAL A 2 -4.29 -14.88 0.85
C VAL A 2 -4.79 -15.45 -0.49
N LEU A 3 -5.23 -14.60 -1.42
CA LEU A 3 -5.68 -15.04 -2.77
C LEU A 3 -4.53 -15.25 -3.76
N PHE A 4 -3.44 -14.49 -3.62
CA PHE A 4 -2.33 -14.54 -4.56
C PHE A 4 -1.40 -15.73 -4.29
N ALA A 5 -1.24 -16.15 -3.03
CA ALA A 5 -0.39 -17.27 -2.65
C ALA A 5 -0.78 -18.62 -3.32
N PRO A 6 -2.04 -19.09 -3.26
CA PRO A 6 -2.43 -20.34 -3.92
C PRO A 6 -2.41 -20.22 -5.45
N LEU A 7 -2.76 -19.05 -6.00
CA LEU A 7 -2.73 -18.78 -7.44
C LEU A 7 -1.29 -18.82 -7.99
N MET A 8 -0.33 -18.22 -7.28
CA MET A 8 1.08 -18.31 -7.63
C MET A 8 1.59 -19.74 -7.52
N GLY A 9 1.26 -20.46 -6.43
CA GLY A 9 1.67 -21.85 -6.25
C GLY A 9 1.22 -22.78 -7.38
N TRP A 10 -0.02 -22.61 -7.86
CA TRP A 10 -0.55 -23.38 -8.98
C TRP A 10 0.15 -23.07 -10.32
N ILE A 11 0.49 -21.79 -10.56
CA ILE A 11 1.23 -21.36 -11.75
C ILE A 11 2.66 -21.91 -11.74
N VAL A 12 3.34 -21.86 -10.59
CA VAL A 12 4.70 -22.42 -10.46
C VAL A 12 4.68 -23.93 -10.70
N TYR A 13 3.70 -24.65 -10.17
CA TYR A 13 3.58 -26.09 -10.34
C TYR A 13 3.35 -26.50 -11.81
N SER A 14 2.54 -25.74 -12.54
CA SER A 14 2.14 -26.12 -13.91
C SER A 14 3.06 -25.57 -15.01
N PHE A 15 3.62 -24.36 -14.83
CA PHE A 15 4.36 -23.62 -15.87
C PHE A 15 5.75 -23.13 -15.40
N GLY A 16 6.10 -23.34 -14.13
CA GLY A 16 7.36 -22.86 -13.57
C GLY A 16 7.33 -21.40 -13.12
N TRP A 17 8.34 -21.02 -12.34
CA TRP A 17 8.38 -19.76 -11.60
C TRP A 17 8.43 -18.50 -12.47
N GLN A 18 8.98 -18.60 -13.68
CA GLN A 18 9.11 -17.46 -14.61
C GLN A 18 7.74 -16.91 -15.05
N HIS A 19 6.74 -17.79 -15.19
CA HIS A 19 5.40 -17.41 -15.64
C HIS A 19 4.63 -16.61 -14.59
N VAL A 20 4.99 -16.71 -13.30
CA VAL A 20 4.39 -15.90 -12.24
C VAL A 20 4.64 -14.42 -12.49
N PHE A 21 5.86 -14.06 -12.90
CA PHE A 21 6.22 -12.68 -13.21
C PHE A 21 5.46 -12.15 -14.43
N ILE A 22 5.30 -12.98 -15.46
CA ILE A 22 4.56 -12.62 -16.68
C ILE A 22 3.08 -12.39 -16.36
N VAL A 23 2.44 -13.34 -15.66
CA VAL A 23 1.02 -13.26 -15.31
C VAL A 23 0.75 -12.05 -14.42
N MET A 24 1.57 -11.83 -13.39
CA MET A 24 1.43 -10.66 -12.51
C MET A 24 1.67 -9.35 -13.25
N GLY A 25 2.65 -9.31 -14.16
CA GLY A 25 2.90 -8.15 -15.01
C GLY A 25 1.71 -7.82 -15.92
N VAL A 26 1.13 -8.82 -16.58
CA VAL A 26 -0.05 -8.64 -17.45
C VAL A 26 -1.26 -8.17 -16.65
N ILE A 27 -1.51 -8.76 -15.47
CA ILE A 27 -2.59 -8.32 -14.58
C ILE A 27 -2.38 -6.86 -14.16
N GLY A 28 -1.15 -6.47 -13.82
CA GLY A 28 -0.80 -5.10 -13.48
C GLY A 28 -1.05 -4.10 -14.61
N ILE A 29 -0.68 -4.47 -15.85
CA ILE A 29 -0.91 -3.64 -17.04
C ILE A 29 -2.41 -3.49 -17.31
N LEU A 30 -3.17 -4.59 -17.30
CA LEU A 30 -4.62 -4.55 -17.50
C LEU A 30 -5.30 -3.71 -16.42
N PHE A 31 -4.90 -3.87 -15.16
CA PHE A 31 -5.40 -3.06 -14.06
C PHE A 31 -5.05 -1.58 -14.24
N SER A 32 -3.83 -1.25 -14.69
CA SER A 32 -3.43 0.13 -14.97
C SER A 32 -4.28 0.75 -16.09
N LEU A 33 -4.54 0.03 -17.18
CA LEU A 33 -5.40 0.50 -18.27
C LEU A 33 -6.85 0.72 -17.80
N VAL A 34 -7.38 -0.20 -16.98
CA VAL A 34 -8.71 -0.08 -16.37
C VAL A 34 -8.74 1.11 -15.42
N TRP A 35 -7.71 1.29 -14.60
CA TRP A 35 -7.60 2.39 -13.66
C TRP A 35 -7.58 3.74 -14.37
N LEU A 36 -6.78 3.88 -15.43
CA LEU A 36 -6.75 5.10 -16.26
C LEU A 36 -8.10 5.41 -16.92
N LYS A 37 -8.91 4.38 -17.21
CA LYS A 37 -10.23 4.55 -17.83
C LYS A 37 -11.34 4.80 -16.80
N ILE A 38 -11.20 4.34 -15.57
CA ILE A 38 -12.23 4.45 -14.53
C ILE A 38 -11.98 5.65 -13.63
N ILE A 39 -10.74 5.83 -13.16
CA ILE A 39 -10.38 6.95 -12.30
C ILE A 39 -10.27 8.20 -13.16
N HIS A 40 -11.12 9.18 -12.88
CA HIS A 40 -11.01 10.53 -13.42
C HIS A 40 -10.98 11.50 -12.25
N SER A 41 -10.26 12.60 -12.39
CA SER A 41 -10.32 13.69 -11.41
C SER A 41 -11.78 14.14 -11.25
N PRO A 42 -12.23 14.54 -10.04
CA PRO A 42 -13.65 14.80 -9.79
C PRO A 42 -14.25 15.89 -10.71
N ARG A 43 -13.40 16.74 -11.28
CA ARG A 43 -13.78 17.78 -12.25
C ARG A 43 -13.96 17.28 -13.69
N GLN A 44 -13.34 16.16 -14.05
CA GLN A 44 -13.40 15.56 -15.38
C GLN A 44 -14.32 14.33 -15.43
N HIS A 45 -14.96 13.98 -14.31
CA HIS A 45 -15.83 12.82 -14.24
C HIS A 45 -17.13 13.10 -15.03
N PRO A 46 -17.44 12.33 -16.09
CA PRO A 46 -18.54 12.64 -17.02
C PRO A 46 -19.94 12.49 -16.40
N MET A 47 -20.05 11.93 -15.20
CA MET A 47 -21.33 11.71 -14.49
C MET A 47 -21.49 12.58 -13.22
N ILE A 48 -20.59 13.53 -12.92
CA ILE A 48 -20.76 14.37 -11.73
C ILE A 48 -21.70 15.55 -12.04
N ASN A 49 -22.64 15.81 -11.13
CA ASN A 49 -23.52 16.97 -11.23
C ASN A 49 -22.86 18.21 -10.60
N GLU A 50 -23.11 19.41 -11.13
CA GLU A 50 -22.53 20.66 -10.61
C GLU A 50 -22.86 20.90 -9.13
N ALA A 51 -24.04 20.46 -8.68
CA ALA A 51 -24.43 20.51 -7.28
C ALA A 51 -23.54 19.62 -6.38
N GLU A 52 -23.23 18.39 -6.82
CA GLU A 52 -22.35 17.48 -6.07
C GLU A 52 -20.91 17.98 -6.04
N PHE A 53 -20.42 18.53 -7.16
CA PHE A 53 -19.11 19.16 -7.23
C PHE A 53 -18.98 20.30 -6.21
N ASN A 54 -19.98 21.19 -6.14
CA ASN A 54 -20.00 22.30 -5.19
C ASN A 54 -20.08 21.82 -3.73
N HIS A 55 -20.82 20.75 -3.46
CA HIS A 55 -20.84 20.13 -2.13
C HIS A 55 -19.47 19.55 -1.73
N ILE A 56 -18.77 18.88 -2.65
CA ILE A 56 -17.46 18.29 -2.39
C ILE A 56 -16.39 19.39 -2.21
N ALA A 57 -16.44 20.44 -3.03
CA ALA A 57 -15.54 21.59 -2.93
C ALA A 57 -15.76 22.39 -1.63
N ALA A 58 -17.01 22.62 -1.23
CA ALA A 58 -17.34 23.35 0.00
C ALA A 58 -16.94 22.58 1.27
N ASN A 59 -16.92 21.23 1.21
CA ASN A 59 -16.50 20.38 2.33
C ASN A 59 -14.96 20.15 2.39
N GLY A 60 -14.18 20.95 1.66
CA GLY A 60 -12.72 20.99 1.80
C GLY A 60 -11.97 19.88 1.04
N ALA A 61 -12.63 19.17 0.12
CA ALA A 61 -11.91 18.29 -0.79
C ALA A 61 -11.02 19.12 -1.72
N MET A 62 -9.78 18.69 -1.92
CA MET A 62 -8.86 19.31 -2.88
C MET A 62 -9.25 18.89 -4.30
N VAL A 63 -10.31 19.49 -4.83
CA VAL A 63 -10.88 19.12 -6.13
C VAL A 63 -9.98 19.50 -7.32
N ASP A 64 -9.00 20.38 -7.08
CA ASP A 64 -7.99 20.83 -8.06
C ASP A 64 -6.57 20.28 -7.75
N MET A 65 -6.45 19.13 -7.08
CA MET A 65 -5.13 18.53 -6.82
C MET A 65 -4.37 18.14 -8.10
N ASP A 66 -5.11 17.76 -9.15
CA ASP A 66 -4.58 17.35 -10.46
C ASP A 66 -4.53 18.48 -11.49
N GLN A 67 -4.84 19.74 -11.13
CA GLN A 67 -4.50 20.84 -12.01
C GLN A 67 -2.98 20.88 -12.11
N ASP A 68 -2.49 20.54 -13.30
CA ASP A 68 -1.16 20.89 -13.76
C ASP A 68 -1.00 22.39 -13.53
N LYS A 69 -0.43 22.75 -12.36
CA LYS A 69 -0.09 24.11 -11.99
C LYS A 69 0.98 24.52 -12.98
N GLY A 70 0.54 25.00 -14.13
CA GLY A 70 1.39 25.45 -15.22
C GLY A 70 2.56 26.22 -14.65
N LYS A 71 3.76 25.64 -14.80
CA LYS A 71 5.07 26.29 -14.56
C LYS A 71 5.04 27.35 -13.44
N GLY A 72 4.79 26.96 -12.18
CA GLY A 72 4.42 27.98 -11.19
C GLY A 72 4.63 27.69 -9.70
N LYS A 73 5.65 26.92 -9.31
CA LYS A 73 6.46 27.09 -8.07
C LYS A 73 7.33 25.86 -7.94
N LYS A 74 8.65 26.04 -7.94
CA LYS A 74 9.54 25.06 -7.32
C LYS A 74 9.09 24.97 -5.87
N THR A 75 8.41 23.88 -5.50
CA THR A 75 8.27 23.53 -4.10
C THR A 75 9.71 23.35 -3.63
N ASP A 76 10.23 24.31 -2.88
CA ASP A 76 11.49 24.15 -2.15
C ASP A 76 11.46 22.74 -1.57
N GLY A 77 12.49 21.94 -1.91
CA GLY A 77 12.62 20.58 -1.40
C GLY A 77 12.48 20.55 0.12
N PRO A 78 12.29 19.36 0.73
CA PRO A 78 11.91 19.23 2.13
C PRO A 78 12.82 20.10 3.00
N LYS A 79 12.29 21.24 3.45
CA LYS A 79 13.04 22.14 4.33
C LYS A 79 13.33 21.35 5.58
N TRP A 80 14.58 21.36 6.02
CA TRP A 80 15.01 20.75 7.27
C TRP A 80 14.14 21.19 8.46
N ASP A 81 13.54 22.39 8.38
CA ASP A 81 12.54 22.89 9.31
C ASP A 81 11.26 22.04 9.38
N TYR A 82 10.76 21.51 8.27
CA TYR A 82 9.60 20.61 8.29
C TYR A 82 9.94 19.29 8.96
N ILE A 83 11.10 18.71 8.67
CA ILE A 83 11.57 17.48 9.33
C ILE A 83 11.71 17.72 10.84
N ARG A 84 12.28 18.86 11.23
CA ARG A 84 12.40 19.26 12.63
C ARG A 84 11.02 19.49 13.28
N GLN A 85 10.07 20.06 12.56
CA GLN A 85 8.71 20.31 13.07
C GLN A 85 7.92 19.00 13.24
N LEU A 86 8.07 18.04 12.32
CA LEU A 86 7.50 16.70 12.45
C LEU A 86 8.11 15.94 13.64
N LEU A 87 9.44 16.02 13.82
CA LEU A 87 10.14 15.36 14.93
C LEU A 87 9.96 16.05 16.29
N THR A 88 9.53 17.32 16.33
CA THR A 88 9.28 18.04 17.60
C THR A 88 7.85 17.84 18.10
N ASN A 89 6.92 17.44 17.23
CA ASN A 89 5.53 17.20 17.62
C ASN A 89 5.37 15.85 18.34
N ARG A 90 5.11 15.92 19.66
CA ARG A 90 4.96 14.75 20.55
C ARG A 90 3.87 13.77 20.09
N MET A 91 2.81 14.28 19.44
CA MET A 91 1.72 13.43 18.93
C MET A 91 2.18 12.62 17.71
N MET A 92 2.88 13.25 16.75
CA MET A 92 3.46 12.55 15.59
C MET A 92 4.53 11.54 16.00
N LEU A 93 5.43 11.91 16.93
CA LEU A 93 6.41 10.97 17.48
C LEU A 93 5.73 9.74 18.12
N GLY A 94 4.64 9.94 18.86
CA GLY A 94 3.87 8.84 19.44
C GLY A 94 3.28 7.91 18.38
N VAL A 95 2.72 8.47 17.31
CA VAL A 95 2.21 7.69 16.17
C VAL A 95 3.33 6.93 15.47
N TYR A 96 4.49 7.58 15.23
CA TYR A 96 5.64 6.92 14.59
C TYR A 96 6.22 5.79 15.45
N LEU A 97 6.35 6.01 16.77
CA LEU A 97 6.81 4.99 17.69
C LEU A 97 5.81 3.83 17.77
N GLY A 98 4.51 4.11 17.83
CA GLY A 98 3.46 3.10 17.80
C GLY A 98 3.50 2.27 16.51
N GLN A 99 3.61 2.94 15.36
CA GLN A 99 3.74 2.30 14.06
C GLN A 99 5.02 1.46 13.95
N TYR A 100 6.14 1.94 14.52
CA TYR A 100 7.39 1.19 14.58
C TYR A 100 7.26 -0.06 15.44
N CYS A 101 6.67 0.03 16.63
CA CYS A 101 6.40 -1.13 17.49
C CYS A 101 5.49 -2.15 16.79
N ILE A 102 4.42 -1.70 16.15
CA ILE A 102 3.51 -2.57 15.37
C ILE A 102 4.28 -3.27 14.26
N ASN A 103 5.03 -2.53 13.43
CA ASN A 103 5.83 -3.13 12.36
C ASN A 103 6.85 -4.12 12.93
N GLY A 104 7.57 -3.76 14.00
CA GLY A 104 8.54 -4.61 14.66
C GLY A 104 7.92 -5.93 15.14
N ILE A 105 6.78 -5.86 15.82
CA ILE A 105 6.02 -7.04 16.25
C ILE A 105 5.56 -7.86 15.05
N THR A 106 4.94 -7.24 14.04
CA THR A 106 4.48 -7.95 12.83
C THR A 106 5.63 -8.68 12.13
N TYR A 107 6.78 -8.03 11.91
CA TYR A 107 7.93 -8.68 11.29
C TYR A 107 8.53 -9.78 12.17
N PHE A 108 8.58 -9.58 13.49
CA PHE A 108 8.99 -10.62 14.44
C PHE A 108 8.10 -11.87 14.33
N PHE A 109 6.78 -11.69 14.29
CA PHE A 109 5.84 -12.81 14.12
C PHE A 109 5.89 -13.45 12.74
N LEU A 110 6.24 -12.72 11.68
CA LEU A 110 6.34 -13.31 10.34
C LEU A 110 7.66 -14.06 10.12
N THR A 111 8.77 -13.56 10.67
CA THR A 111 10.12 -14.09 10.37
C THR A 111 10.67 -14.99 11.48
N TRP A 112 10.51 -14.60 12.75
CA TRP A 112 11.13 -15.26 13.89
C TRP A 112 10.19 -16.23 14.60
N PHE A 113 8.88 -15.98 14.64
CA PHE A 113 7.93 -16.88 15.31
C PHE A 113 7.89 -18.30 14.71
N PRO A 114 7.92 -18.51 13.37
CA PRO A 114 7.99 -19.86 12.81
C PRO A 114 9.31 -20.56 13.16
N VAL A 115 10.43 -19.83 13.13
CA VAL A 115 11.78 -20.36 13.46
C VAL A 115 11.86 -20.73 14.94
N TYR A 116 11.33 -19.89 15.83
CA TYR A 116 11.29 -20.11 17.27
C TYR A 116 10.47 -21.36 17.64
N LEU A 117 9.30 -21.55 17.04
CA LEU A 117 8.47 -22.74 17.28
C LEU A 117 9.10 -24.05 16.75
N VAL A 118 9.93 -23.97 15.71
CA VAL A 118 10.61 -25.14 15.13
C VAL A 118 11.87 -25.52 15.91
N GLN A 119 12.69 -24.54 16.32
CA GLN A 119 13.97 -24.82 17.00
C GLN A 119 13.83 -25.09 18.50
N ASP A 120 13.03 -24.31 19.24
CA ASP A 120 12.99 -24.39 20.72
C ASP A 120 11.87 -25.32 21.24
N ARG A 121 10.83 -25.57 20.44
CA ARG A 121 9.67 -26.39 20.83
C ARG A 121 9.60 -27.75 20.14
N GLY A 122 10.54 -28.08 19.23
CA GLY A 122 10.66 -29.39 18.59
C GLY A 122 9.44 -29.83 17.76
N MET A 123 8.52 -28.92 17.43
CA MET A 123 7.33 -29.25 16.65
C MET A 123 7.63 -29.24 15.16
N THR A 124 7.21 -30.30 14.47
CA THR A 124 7.41 -30.52 13.04
C THR A 124 6.83 -29.36 12.23
N ILE A 125 7.65 -28.80 11.34
CA ILE A 125 7.44 -27.62 10.47
C ILE A 125 6.03 -27.51 9.85
N LEU A 126 5.34 -28.64 9.66
CA LEU A 126 4.02 -28.74 9.05
C LEU A 126 2.84 -28.19 9.88
N LYS A 127 2.90 -28.19 11.23
CA LYS A 127 1.79 -27.65 12.05
C LYS A 127 1.86 -26.14 12.29
N ALA A 128 3.07 -25.57 12.32
CA ALA A 128 3.27 -24.14 12.56
C ALA A 128 2.78 -23.27 11.39
N GLY A 129 2.97 -23.74 10.15
CA GLY A 129 2.52 -23.01 8.95
C GLY A 129 1.00 -22.90 8.80
N PHE A 130 0.24 -23.90 9.30
CA PHE A 130 -1.22 -23.89 9.27
C PHE A 130 -1.87 -23.08 10.41
N ILE A 131 -1.18 -22.90 11.54
CA ILE A 131 -1.67 -22.09 12.68
C ILE A 131 -1.32 -20.61 12.50
N ALA A 132 -0.26 -20.30 11.74
CA ALA A 132 0.20 -18.94 11.48
C ALA A 132 -0.36 -18.29 10.20
N SER A 133 -1.23 -18.99 9.44
CA SER A 133 -1.93 -18.45 8.26
C SER A 133 -3.29 -17.86 8.60
#